data_AF-A0A812ZHE9-F1
#
_entry.id   AF-A0A812ZHE9-F1
#
_cell.length_a   1.000
_cell.length_b   1.000
_cell.length_c   1.000
_cell.angle_alpha   90.00
_cell.angle_beta   90.00
_cell.angle_gamma   90.00
#
_symmetry.space_group_name_H-M   'P 1'
#
loop_
_entity.id
_entity.type
_entity.pdbx_description
1 polymer ?
#
loop_
_entity_poly.entity_id
_entity_poly.type
_entity_poly.pdbx_seq_one_letter_code
_entity_poly.pdbx_strand_id
1 'polypeptide(L)'
;MPARGVGFVGAFGIFALTPGRCQDVQQSERLQALLSELDEPWPLREQALGDAGTYGELRAAGVAAMLDFFASFTPLAPDDVFVDLGSGRGRVAAQVVLQSPAHAVGIELSLPRAAAASRLQGALQRRDEESSSRLTLLQGNFREMKTWSSATLVYVNSAAFPAKLLFELRAAFQQLQPGSLVLTVRRLPGCTRGLWPLGAISLPFSWSRDVAMNAYMVAPRPGAFHEQMPWLVDMDMTGEVKQSRLATGSSSASRRLQAAMDKSGASPESWLRSWLDGPAEVQDSVHAPPSATRCSWREFHAQHERHRRGALPTALPGSAFATALGDLALTDSSGFTLLHHAAVAAAPAALAALLSARRDDYARQPQLVN
;
A
#
# COMPACT_ATOMS: atom_id res chain seq x y z
N MET A 1 -7.60 -40.42 29.29
CA MET A 1 -8.07 -39.63 28.13
C MET A 1 -7.10 -38.49 27.90
N PRO A 2 -6.27 -38.49 26.83
CA PRO A 2 -5.42 -37.35 26.55
C PRO A 2 -6.18 -36.33 25.69
N ALA A 3 -6.01 -35.06 26.05
CA ALA A 3 -6.60 -33.91 25.38
C ALA A 3 -6.08 -33.79 23.93
N ARG A 4 -7.01 -33.65 22.98
CA ARG A 4 -6.73 -33.33 21.59
C ARG A 4 -6.25 -31.88 21.52
N GLY A 5 -4.95 -31.67 21.33
CA GLY A 5 -4.40 -30.40 20.90
C GLY A 5 -4.76 -30.16 19.43
N VAL A 6 -5.55 -29.12 19.16
CA VAL A 6 -5.77 -28.61 17.81
C VAL A 6 -4.58 -27.73 17.48
N GLY A 7 -3.62 -28.29 16.72
CA GLY A 7 -2.53 -27.51 16.15
C GLY A 7 -3.05 -26.67 14.98
N PHE A 8 -3.08 -25.35 15.15
CA PHE A 8 -3.22 -24.42 14.02
C PHE A 8 -1.88 -24.36 13.29
N VAL A 9 -1.87 -24.79 12.03
CA VAL A 9 -0.73 -24.66 11.13
C VAL A 9 -0.81 -23.26 10.50
N GLY A 10 -0.03 -22.32 11.00
CA GLY A 10 0.16 -20.98 10.43
C GLY A 10 0.94 -21.06 9.12
N ALA A 11 0.23 -21.29 8.02
CA ALA A 11 0.80 -21.33 6.67
C ALA A 11 0.65 -19.95 6.00
N PHE A 12 1.59 -19.02 6.25
CA PHE A 12 1.87 -17.98 5.27
C PHE A 12 2.70 -18.60 4.14
N GLY A 13 1.99 -19.32 3.27
CA GLY A 13 2.57 -19.94 2.09
C GLY A 13 3.17 -18.87 1.18
N ILE A 14 4.37 -19.13 0.68
CA ILE A 14 4.83 -18.56 -0.58
C ILE A 14 3.69 -18.84 -1.57
N PHE A 15 3.06 -17.79 -2.12
CA PHE A 15 2.06 -17.94 -3.15
C PHE A 15 2.73 -18.56 -4.37
N ALA A 16 2.66 -19.88 -4.49
CA ALA A 16 2.99 -20.57 -5.73
C ALA A 16 1.91 -20.17 -6.74
N LEU A 17 2.21 -19.21 -7.60
CA LEU A 17 1.36 -18.86 -8.72
C LEU A 17 1.23 -20.12 -9.59
N THR A 18 0.04 -20.72 -9.62
CA THR A 18 -0.27 -21.71 -10.66
C THR A 18 -0.16 -20.99 -11.99
N PRO A 19 0.63 -21.48 -12.96
CA PRO A 19 0.79 -20.83 -14.25
C PRO A 19 -0.61 -20.65 -14.86
N GLY A 20 -1.05 -19.39 -14.92
CA GLY A 20 -2.30 -19.01 -15.54
C GLY A 20 -2.31 -19.48 -16.99
N ARG A 21 -3.50 -19.86 -17.48
CA ARG A 21 -3.75 -20.29 -18.85
C ARG A 21 -2.94 -19.42 -19.81
N CYS A 22 -2.13 -20.11 -20.64
CA CYS A 22 -1.33 -19.55 -21.73
C CYS A 22 -1.88 -18.19 -22.21
N GLN A 23 -1.18 -17.13 -21.82
CA GLN A 23 -1.30 -15.86 -22.52
C GLN A 23 -1.08 -16.16 -24.00
N ASP A 24 -1.96 -15.60 -24.82
CA ASP A 24 -1.96 -15.74 -26.26
C ASP A 24 -0.52 -15.54 -26.78
N VAL A 25 0.07 -16.58 -27.37
CA VAL A 25 1.47 -16.57 -27.85
C VAL A 25 1.73 -15.33 -28.72
N GLN A 26 0.71 -14.90 -29.46
CA GLN A 26 0.73 -13.68 -30.26
C GLN A 26 0.96 -12.41 -29.44
N GLN A 27 0.39 -12.28 -28.24
CA GLN A 27 0.60 -11.09 -27.39
C GLN A 27 2.04 -11.03 -26.86
N SER A 28 2.62 -12.16 -26.49
CA SER A 28 4.03 -12.23 -26.07
C SER A 28 4.97 -11.89 -27.22
N GLU A 29 4.70 -12.39 -28.44
CA GLU A 29 5.52 -12.08 -29.63
C GLU A 29 5.40 -10.60 -30.03
N ARG A 30 4.18 -10.03 -30.00
CA ARG A 30 3.95 -8.59 -30.25
C ARG A 30 4.71 -7.72 -29.26
N LEU A 31 4.65 -8.08 -27.97
CA LEU A 31 5.39 -7.39 -26.92
C LEU A 31 6.89 -7.51 -27.14
N GLN A 32 7.40 -8.72 -27.39
CA GLN A 32 8.82 -8.96 -27.63
C GLN A 32 9.34 -8.15 -28.82
N ALA A 33 8.59 -8.13 -29.93
CA ALA A 33 8.91 -7.34 -31.12
C ALA A 33 8.94 -5.83 -30.80
N LEU A 34 7.90 -5.31 -30.14
CA LEU A 34 7.83 -3.91 -29.71
C LEU A 34 9.00 -3.54 -28.78
N LEU A 35 9.34 -4.41 -27.82
CA LEU A 35 10.41 -4.19 -26.87
C LEU A 35 11.79 -4.24 -27.52
N SER A 36 11.99 -5.13 -28.50
CA SER A 36 13.25 -5.31 -29.24
C SER A 36 13.57 -4.14 -30.14
N GLU A 37 12.56 -3.51 -30.76
CA GLU A 37 12.74 -2.26 -31.54
C GLU A 37 13.15 -1.08 -30.67
N LEU A 38 12.95 -1.20 -29.36
CA LEU A 38 13.38 -0.22 -28.38
C LEU A 38 14.68 -0.65 -27.70
N ASP A 39 15.29 -1.79 -28.02
CA ASP A 39 16.62 -2.16 -27.50
C ASP A 39 17.75 -1.40 -28.22
N GLU A 40 17.60 -0.09 -28.37
CA GLU A 40 18.72 0.80 -28.63
C GLU A 40 19.72 0.67 -27.46
N PRO A 41 21.01 0.37 -27.72
CA PRO A 41 22.03 0.27 -26.69
C PRO A 41 22.22 1.64 -26.05
N TRP A 42 21.63 1.84 -24.86
CA TRP A 42 21.73 3.10 -24.12
C TRP A 42 22.99 3.11 -23.26
N PRO A 43 23.81 4.17 -23.32
CA PRO A 43 25.05 4.20 -22.57
C PRO A 43 24.78 4.35 -21.07
N LEU A 44 25.51 3.53 -20.30
CA LEU A 44 26.13 3.77 -18.98
C LEU A 44 25.54 4.88 -18.09
N ARG A 45 25.12 4.49 -16.87
CA ARG A 45 24.88 5.32 -15.66
C ARG A 45 24.64 6.81 -15.92
N GLU A 46 23.38 7.24 -15.78
CA GLU A 46 23.10 8.67 -15.57
C GLU A 46 23.69 9.11 -14.21
N GLN A 47 24.88 9.71 -14.24
CA GLN A 47 25.58 10.18 -13.04
C GLN A 47 24.72 11.11 -12.18
N ALA A 48 23.84 11.90 -12.81
CA ALA A 48 22.91 12.79 -12.15
C ALA A 48 21.88 12.07 -11.25
N LEU A 49 21.62 10.78 -11.50
CA LEU A 49 20.70 9.96 -10.70
C LEU A 49 21.42 9.12 -9.63
N GLY A 50 22.76 9.18 -9.55
CA GLY A 50 23.56 8.37 -8.63
C GLY A 50 23.30 6.86 -8.81
N ASP A 51 23.13 6.14 -7.70
CA ASP A 51 22.84 4.69 -7.73
C ASP A 51 21.51 4.35 -8.41
N ALA A 52 20.55 5.27 -8.43
CA ALA A 52 19.29 5.11 -9.16
C ALA A 52 19.48 5.10 -10.69
N GLY A 53 20.64 5.55 -11.18
CA GLY A 53 21.02 5.46 -12.60
C GLY A 53 21.34 4.03 -13.07
N THR A 54 21.67 3.11 -12.16
CA THR A 54 21.90 1.66 -12.43
C THR A 54 20.60 0.90 -12.21
N TYR A 55 19.69 0.99 -13.18
CA TYR A 55 18.34 0.44 -13.02
C TYR A 55 18.24 -0.95 -13.62
N GLY A 56 17.88 -1.92 -12.78
CA GLY A 56 17.47 -3.24 -13.23
C GLY A 56 15.99 -3.26 -13.58
N GLU A 57 15.62 -3.62 -14.81
CA GLU A 57 14.23 -3.64 -15.27
C GLU A 57 13.50 -4.92 -14.85
N LEU A 58 12.22 -4.83 -14.50
CA LEU A 58 11.34 -5.99 -14.37
C LEU A 58 11.19 -6.65 -15.75
N ARG A 59 11.41 -7.97 -15.84
CA ARG A 59 11.30 -8.68 -17.12
C ARG A 59 9.83 -8.87 -17.50
N ALA A 60 9.57 -9.16 -18.77
CA ALA A 60 8.21 -9.40 -19.25
C ALA A 60 7.49 -10.51 -18.48
N ALA A 61 8.17 -11.62 -18.19
CA ALA A 61 7.63 -12.69 -17.34
C ALA A 61 7.30 -12.21 -15.90
N GLY A 62 8.03 -11.21 -15.40
CA GLY A 62 7.78 -10.64 -14.08
C GLY A 62 6.59 -9.69 -14.07
N VAL A 63 6.36 -8.96 -15.16
CA VAL A 63 5.12 -8.18 -15.32
C VAL A 63 3.91 -9.11 -15.40
N ALA A 64 3.99 -10.22 -16.13
CA ALA A 64 2.92 -11.21 -16.19
C ALA A 64 2.61 -11.80 -14.80
N ALA A 65 3.63 -12.26 -14.07
CA ALA A 65 3.46 -12.77 -12.70
C ALA A 65 2.92 -11.71 -11.71
N MET A 66 3.28 -10.43 -11.91
CA MET A 66 2.71 -9.31 -11.15
C MET A 66 1.21 -9.13 -11.44
N LEU A 67 0.80 -9.20 -12.72
CA LEU A 67 -0.60 -9.10 -13.10
C LEU A 67 -1.41 -10.29 -12.55
N ASP A 68 -0.85 -11.50 -12.57
CA ASP A 68 -1.47 -12.69 -11.97
C ASP A 68 -1.66 -12.51 -10.45
N PHE A 69 -0.68 -11.93 -9.76
CA PHE A 69 -0.81 -11.60 -8.34
C PHE A 69 -1.97 -10.64 -8.09
N PHE A 70 -2.08 -9.54 -8.86
CA PHE A 70 -3.20 -8.60 -8.73
C PHE A 70 -4.55 -9.26 -9.04
N ALA A 71 -4.60 -10.02 -10.14
CA ALA A 71 -5.79 -10.74 -10.59
C ALA A 71 -6.24 -11.81 -9.59
N SER A 72 -5.33 -12.31 -8.75
CA SER A 72 -5.67 -13.29 -7.71
C SER A 72 -6.71 -12.74 -6.73
N PHE A 73 -6.76 -11.44 -6.47
CA PHE A 73 -7.77 -10.81 -5.61
C PHE A 73 -9.07 -10.59 -6.38
N THR A 74 -8.98 -9.97 -7.54
CA THR A 74 -10.11 -9.73 -8.44
C THR A 74 -9.56 -9.54 -9.85
N PRO A 75 -10.22 -10.09 -10.90
CA PRO A 75 -9.81 -9.85 -12.27
C PRO A 75 -9.66 -8.35 -12.56
N LEU A 76 -8.60 -7.99 -13.27
CA LEU A 76 -8.38 -6.61 -13.67
C LEU A 76 -9.49 -6.15 -14.61
N ALA A 77 -9.98 -4.93 -14.40
CA ALA A 77 -11.12 -4.37 -15.13
C ALA A 77 -10.79 -3.01 -15.76
N PRO A 78 -11.60 -2.50 -16.70
CA PRO A 78 -11.34 -1.21 -17.37
C PRO A 78 -11.29 0.00 -16.43
N ASP A 79 -11.88 -0.08 -15.23
CA ASP A 79 -11.82 0.97 -14.22
C ASP A 79 -10.56 0.90 -13.35
N ASP A 80 -9.72 -0.12 -13.54
CA ASP A 80 -8.41 -0.19 -12.90
C ASP A 80 -7.44 0.82 -13.52
N VAL A 81 -6.73 1.51 -12.64
CA VAL A 81 -5.60 2.37 -12.99
C VAL A 81 -4.33 1.77 -12.38
N PHE A 82 -3.44 1.29 -13.24
CA PHE A 82 -2.09 0.87 -12.91
C PHE A 82 -1.13 2.04 -13.02
N VAL A 83 -0.24 2.19 -12.05
CA VAL A 83 0.80 3.23 -12.07
C VAL A 83 2.18 2.65 -11.79
N ASP A 84 3.14 3.00 -12.65
CA ASP A 84 4.57 2.73 -12.49
C ASP A 84 5.32 4.01 -12.11
N LEU A 85 5.80 4.08 -10.86
CA LEU A 85 6.55 5.23 -10.34
C LEU A 85 8.06 5.01 -10.54
N GLY A 86 8.66 5.80 -11.44
CA GLY A 86 10.01 5.54 -11.94
C GLY A 86 9.99 4.55 -13.09
N SER A 87 9.12 4.82 -14.07
CA SER A 87 8.79 3.89 -15.16
C SER A 87 9.90 3.66 -16.19
N GLY A 88 10.99 4.42 -16.10
CA GLY A 88 12.10 4.38 -17.02
C GLY A 88 11.62 4.60 -18.45
N ARG A 89 11.67 3.53 -19.25
CA ARG A 89 11.33 3.56 -20.68
C ARG A 89 9.86 3.22 -20.94
N GLY A 90 9.03 3.08 -19.90
CA GLY A 90 7.60 2.79 -20.00
C GLY A 90 7.22 1.35 -20.32
N ARG A 91 8.19 0.41 -20.29
CA ARG A 91 7.98 -0.99 -20.72
C ARG A 91 6.96 -1.74 -19.86
N VAL A 92 7.03 -1.58 -18.55
CA VAL A 92 6.08 -2.21 -17.62
C VAL A 92 4.67 -1.71 -17.90
N ALA A 93 4.45 -0.39 -17.89
CA ALA A 93 3.15 0.21 -18.18
C ALA A 93 2.59 -0.18 -19.56
N ALA A 94 3.43 -0.22 -20.61
CA ALA A 94 3.03 -0.66 -21.94
C ALA A 94 2.62 -2.14 -21.97
N GLN A 95 3.34 -3.02 -21.26
CA GLN A 95 2.94 -4.41 -21.16
C GLN A 95 1.62 -4.58 -20.38
N VAL A 96 1.37 -3.77 -19.35
CA VAL A 96 0.11 -3.82 -18.61
C VAL A 96 -1.10 -3.55 -19.51
N VAL A 97 -1.04 -2.53 -20.38
CA VAL A 97 -2.17 -2.26 -21.30
C VAL A 97 -2.33 -3.35 -22.36
N LEU A 98 -1.24 -4.00 -22.77
CA LEU A 98 -1.29 -5.12 -23.74
C LEU A 98 -1.87 -6.42 -23.14
N GLN A 99 -1.76 -6.61 -21.83
CA GLN A 99 -2.11 -7.87 -21.15
C GLN A 99 -3.32 -7.75 -20.21
N SER A 100 -3.93 -6.58 -20.10
CA SER A 100 -5.08 -6.33 -19.23
C SER A 100 -5.96 -5.21 -19.78
N PRO A 101 -7.23 -5.11 -19.34
CA PRO A 101 -8.10 -4.00 -19.71
C PRO A 101 -7.82 -2.69 -18.95
N ALA A 102 -6.93 -2.70 -17.95
CA ALA A 102 -6.64 -1.54 -17.10
C ALA A 102 -6.00 -0.38 -17.86
N HIS A 103 -6.21 0.85 -17.39
CA HIS A 103 -5.38 1.99 -17.80
C HIS A 103 -4.00 1.90 -17.14
N ALA A 104 -2.95 2.37 -17.83
CA ALA A 104 -1.61 2.42 -17.26
C ALA A 104 -0.98 3.81 -17.38
N VAL A 105 -0.38 4.27 -16.28
CA VAL A 105 0.40 5.50 -16.22
C VAL A 105 1.83 5.18 -15.83
N GLY A 106 2.81 5.59 -16.65
CA GLY A 106 4.21 5.57 -16.29
C GLY A 106 4.72 6.98 -16.01
N ILE A 107 5.34 7.21 -14.86
CA ILE A 107 5.95 8.51 -14.52
C ILE A 107 7.46 8.32 -14.41
N GLU A 108 8.23 9.09 -15.18
CA GLU A 108 9.69 9.02 -15.19
C GLU A 108 10.32 10.40 -15.00
N LEU A 109 11.30 10.49 -14.09
CA LEU A 109 12.01 11.73 -13.81
C LEU A 109 13.04 12.06 -14.90
N SER A 110 13.80 11.04 -15.34
CA SER A 110 14.87 11.16 -16.33
C SER A 110 14.32 11.56 -17.70
N LEU A 111 14.80 12.70 -18.21
CA LEU A 111 14.39 13.20 -19.53
C LEU A 111 14.76 12.22 -20.67
N PRO A 112 15.98 11.65 -20.75
CA PRO A 112 16.30 10.69 -21.79
C PRO A 112 15.44 9.41 -21.75
N ARG A 113 15.16 8.89 -20.55
CA ARG A 113 14.29 7.71 -20.40
C ARG A 113 12.84 8.02 -20.75
N ALA A 114 12.33 9.16 -20.32
CA ALA A 114 11.00 9.63 -20.71
C ALA A 114 10.88 9.86 -22.22
N ALA A 115 11.92 10.38 -22.88
CA ALA A 115 11.93 10.49 -24.34
C ALA A 115 11.88 9.12 -25.03
N ALA A 116 12.56 8.10 -24.48
CA ALA A 116 12.43 6.72 -24.94
C ALA A 116 11.02 6.15 -24.71
N ALA A 117 10.40 6.50 -23.57
CA ALA A 117 9.02 6.15 -23.25
C ALA A 117 8.04 6.78 -24.26
N SER A 118 8.22 8.04 -24.65
CA SER A 118 7.41 8.67 -25.69
C SER A 118 7.56 7.99 -27.06
N ARG A 119 8.76 7.54 -27.42
CA ARG A 119 8.97 6.75 -28.66
C ARG A 119 8.25 5.40 -28.60
N LEU A 120 8.29 4.72 -27.45
CA LEU A 120 7.52 3.49 -27.21
C LEU A 120 6.02 3.74 -27.39
N GLN A 121 5.47 4.80 -26.80
CA GLN A 121 4.05 5.13 -26.95
C GLN A 121 3.68 5.38 -28.41
N GLY A 122 4.50 6.14 -29.16
CA GLY A 122 4.28 6.37 -30.58
C GLY A 122 4.38 5.08 -31.42
N ALA A 123 5.26 4.15 -31.07
CA ALA A 123 5.34 2.84 -31.72
C ALA A 123 4.12 1.97 -31.41
N LEU A 124 3.65 1.97 -30.16
CA LEU A 124 2.44 1.27 -29.75
C LEU A 124 1.21 1.83 -30.46
N GLN A 125 1.03 3.15 -30.52
CA GLN A 125 -0.08 3.81 -31.23
C GLN A 125 -0.23 3.36 -32.68
N ARG A 126 0.88 3.13 -33.39
CA ARG A 126 0.86 2.68 -34.79
C ARG A 126 0.47 1.20 -34.95
N ARG A 127 0.66 0.38 -33.92
CA ARG A 127 0.47 -1.08 -33.98
C ARG A 127 -0.82 -1.54 -33.30
N ASP A 128 -1.20 -0.84 -32.24
CA ASP A 128 -2.31 -1.16 -31.36
C ASP A 128 -2.82 0.14 -30.73
N GLU A 129 -3.69 0.82 -31.48
CA GLU A 129 -4.33 2.08 -31.07
C GLU A 129 -5.17 1.90 -29.80
N GLU A 130 -5.84 0.76 -29.64
CA GLU A 130 -6.67 0.48 -28.46
C GLU A 130 -5.81 0.45 -27.19
N SER A 131 -4.73 -0.36 -27.18
CA SER A 131 -3.81 -0.42 -26.04
C SER A 131 -3.11 0.92 -25.80
N SER A 132 -2.72 1.63 -26.86
CA SER A 132 -2.09 2.94 -26.76
C SER A 132 -3.02 4.00 -26.13
N SER A 133 -4.32 3.96 -26.44
CA SER A 133 -5.31 4.88 -25.87
C SER A 133 -5.46 4.75 -24.35
N ARG A 134 -5.09 3.59 -23.79
CA ARG A 134 -5.09 3.31 -22.34
C ARG A 134 -3.74 3.57 -21.66
N LEU A 135 -2.70 3.92 -22.42
CA LEU A 135 -1.35 4.16 -21.93
C LEU A 135 -1.05 5.66 -21.86
N THR A 136 -0.55 6.12 -20.71
CA THR A 136 -0.06 7.49 -20.53
C THR A 136 1.36 7.45 -19.96
N LEU A 137 2.35 7.96 -20.71
CA LEU A 137 3.74 8.06 -20.25
C LEU A 137 4.12 9.52 -20.03
N LEU A 138 4.52 9.87 -18.82
CA LEU A 138 4.76 11.24 -18.38
C LEU A 138 6.20 11.43 -17.93
N GLN A 139 6.81 12.54 -18.35
CA GLN A 139 8.04 13.04 -17.75
C GLN A 139 7.68 13.89 -16.52
N GLY A 140 8.24 13.58 -15.35
CA GLY A 140 8.03 14.39 -14.16
C GLY A 140 8.45 13.74 -12.85
N ASN A 141 8.40 14.54 -11.79
CA ASN A 141 8.60 14.08 -10.42
C ASN A 141 7.28 13.59 -9.84
N PHE A 142 7.13 12.28 -9.64
CA PHE A 142 5.90 11.72 -9.07
C PHE A 142 5.56 12.28 -7.67
N ARG A 143 6.51 12.85 -6.94
CA ARG A 143 6.28 13.48 -5.62
C ARG A 143 5.45 14.77 -5.73
N GLU A 144 5.47 15.41 -6.88
CA GLU A 144 4.81 16.69 -7.15
C GLU A 144 3.54 16.51 -7.99
N MET A 145 3.41 15.37 -8.67
CA MET A 145 2.29 15.07 -9.55
C MET A 145 1.14 14.43 -8.79
N LYS A 146 -0.09 14.88 -9.08
CA LYS A 146 -1.33 14.29 -8.54
C LYS A 146 -1.92 13.22 -9.44
N THR A 147 -1.41 13.04 -10.66
CA THR A 147 -1.99 12.18 -11.70
C THR A 147 -2.13 10.71 -11.27
N TRP A 148 -1.36 10.27 -10.27
CA TRP A 148 -1.41 8.90 -9.77
C TRP A 148 -2.25 8.71 -8.49
N SER A 149 -2.92 9.76 -7.98
CA SER A 149 -3.73 9.65 -6.75
C SER A 149 -4.95 8.73 -6.89
N SER A 150 -5.43 8.52 -8.12
CA SER A 150 -6.50 7.58 -8.46
C SER A 150 -6.00 6.15 -8.68
N ALA A 151 -4.71 5.87 -8.47
CA ALA A 151 -4.14 4.56 -8.70
C ALA A 151 -4.84 3.49 -7.86
N THR A 152 -5.21 2.42 -8.55
CA THR A 152 -5.79 1.23 -7.93
C THR A 152 -4.74 0.11 -7.79
N LEU A 153 -3.68 0.19 -8.59
CA LEU A 153 -2.52 -0.70 -8.58
C LEU A 153 -1.27 0.16 -8.74
N VAL A 154 -0.28 0.00 -7.87
CA VAL A 154 0.97 0.76 -7.91
C VAL A 154 2.14 -0.21 -7.93
N TYR A 155 3.06 0.01 -8.86
CA TYR A 155 4.35 -0.63 -8.92
C TYR A 155 5.45 0.41 -8.75
N VAL A 156 6.44 0.11 -7.89
CA VAL A 156 7.64 0.93 -7.72
C VAL A 156 8.86 0.03 -7.61
N ASN A 157 9.79 0.17 -8.56
CA ASN A 157 11.12 -0.41 -8.42
C ASN A 157 11.99 0.43 -7.47
N SER A 158 11.75 0.24 -6.18
CA SER A 158 12.37 1.05 -5.14
C SER A 158 13.77 0.56 -4.73
N ALA A 159 14.42 -0.32 -5.52
CA ALA A 159 15.68 -0.97 -5.19
C ALA A 159 16.79 0.03 -4.80
N ALA A 160 16.90 1.13 -5.53
CA ALA A 160 17.91 2.17 -5.30
C ALA A 160 17.36 3.44 -4.63
N PHE A 161 16.12 3.43 -4.12
CA PHE A 161 15.53 4.63 -3.53
C PHE A 161 16.10 4.90 -2.14
N PRO A 162 16.45 6.17 -1.81
CA PRO A 162 16.92 6.52 -0.47
C PRO A 162 15.80 6.37 0.56
N ALA A 163 16.16 6.10 1.82
CA ALA A 163 15.20 5.87 2.90
C ALA A 163 14.20 7.03 3.09
N LYS A 164 14.66 8.28 2.90
CA LYS A 164 13.80 9.47 2.95
C LYS A 164 12.67 9.40 1.91
N LEU A 165 12.98 9.01 0.68
CA LEU A 165 11.99 8.87 -0.39
C LEU A 165 11.00 7.73 -0.10
N LEU A 166 11.47 6.60 0.42
CA LEU A 166 10.58 5.50 0.83
C LEU A 166 9.60 5.92 1.93
N PHE A 167 10.05 6.76 2.86
CA PHE A 167 9.21 7.29 3.93
C PHE A 167 8.12 8.23 3.40
N GLU A 168 8.46 9.08 2.43
CA GLU A 168 7.50 9.97 1.75
C GLU A 168 6.50 9.17 0.90
N LEU A 169 6.97 8.18 0.14
CA LEU A 169 6.11 7.28 -0.63
C LEU A 169 5.10 6.55 0.24
N ARG A 170 5.53 6.03 1.40
CA ARG A 170 4.64 5.42 2.38
C ARG A 170 3.48 6.36 2.75
N ALA A 171 3.79 7.61 3.08
CA ALA A 171 2.77 8.60 3.44
C ALA A 171 1.82 8.91 2.27
N ALA A 172 2.36 8.95 1.05
CA ALA A 172 1.57 9.20 -0.15
C ALA A 172 0.67 8.00 -0.51
N PHE A 173 1.12 6.76 -0.34
CA PHE A 173 0.30 5.56 -0.59
C PHE A 173 -0.89 5.43 0.36
N GLN A 174 -0.78 5.93 1.59
CA GLN A 174 -1.91 6.01 2.51
C GLN A 174 -3.05 6.90 1.98
N GLN A 175 -2.74 7.78 1.01
CA GLN A 175 -3.71 8.67 0.40
C GLN A 175 -4.53 8.03 -0.73
N LEU A 176 -4.15 6.82 -1.17
CA LEU A 176 -4.87 6.07 -2.19
C LEU A 176 -6.23 5.56 -1.67
N GLN A 177 -7.04 5.07 -2.61
CA GLN A 177 -8.33 4.46 -2.30
C GLN A 177 -8.14 3.16 -1.51
N PRO A 178 -8.99 2.87 -0.51
CA PRO A 178 -8.99 1.57 0.15
C PRO A 178 -9.15 0.42 -0.84
N GLY A 179 -8.37 -0.65 -0.66
CA GLY A 179 -8.30 -1.79 -1.56
C GLY A 179 -7.33 -1.63 -2.73
N SER A 180 -6.71 -0.44 -2.90
CA SER A 180 -5.59 -0.29 -3.82
C SER A 180 -4.41 -1.18 -3.41
N LEU A 181 -3.71 -1.75 -4.39
CA LEU A 181 -2.55 -2.61 -4.17
C LEU A 181 -1.26 -1.87 -4.50
N VAL A 182 -0.23 -2.08 -3.71
CA VAL A 182 1.08 -1.44 -3.87
C VAL A 182 2.18 -2.49 -3.80
N LEU A 183 3.06 -2.50 -4.81
CA LEU A 183 4.24 -3.35 -4.87
C LEU A 183 5.52 -2.52 -4.84
N THR A 184 6.42 -2.85 -3.92
CA THR A 184 7.73 -2.19 -3.80
C THR A 184 8.87 -3.20 -3.61
N VAL A 185 10.00 -3.01 -4.28
CA VAL A 185 11.17 -3.89 -4.10
C VAL A 185 11.71 -3.80 -2.67
N ARG A 186 11.94 -2.59 -2.16
CA ARG A 186 12.30 -2.37 -0.76
C ARG A 186 11.05 -2.27 0.11
N ARG A 187 11.14 -2.79 1.34
CA ARG A 187 10.12 -2.56 2.37
C ARG A 187 10.02 -1.07 2.69
N LEU A 188 8.79 -0.61 2.86
CA LEU A 188 8.53 0.75 3.33
C LEU A 188 9.00 0.89 4.79
N PRO A 189 9.82 1.91 5.12
CA PRO A 189 10.39 2.05 6.45
C PRO A 189 9.34 2.53 7.46
N GLY A 190 9.55 2.16 8.72
CA GLY A 190 8.73 2.59 9.84
C GLY A 190 7.33 1.97 9.82
N CYS A 191 6.36 2.76 10.25
CA CYS A 191 5.02 2.29 10.52
C CYS A 191 4.11 2.39 9.31
N THR A 192 3.69 1.26 8.74
CA THR A 192 2.84 1.22 7.56
C THR A 192 1.36 1.34 7.93
N ARG A 193 1.01 2.25 8.87
CA ARG A 193 -0.39 2.52 9.22
C ARG A 193 -1.18 2.83 7.95
N GLY A 194 -2.37 2.28 7.78
CA GLY A 194 -3.14 2.48 6.54
C GLY A 194 -2.66 1.64 5.34
N LEU A 195 -1.62 0.82 5.50
CA LEU A 195 -1.11 -0.11 4.49
C LEU A 195 -0.96 -1.50 5.13
N TRP A 196 -1.87 -2.39 4.78
CA TRP A 196 -1.87 -3.78 5.21
C TRP A 196 -0.83 -4.60 4.45
N PRO A 197 0.20 -5.16 5.11
CA PRO A 197 1.18 -5.99 4.43
C PRO A 197 0.55 -7.33 4.00
N LEU A 198 0.60 -7.63 2.69
CA LEU A 198 0.13 -8.88 2.11
C LEU A 198 1.23 -9.95 2.02
N GLY A 199 2.47 -9.59 2.32
CA GLY A 199 3.64 -10.46 2.21
C GLY A 199 4.59 -10.00 1.10
N ALA A 200 5.26 -10.96 0.46
CA ALA A 200 6.12 -10.70 -0.68
C ALA A 200 5.89 -11.70 -1.81
N ILE A 201 6.10 -11.26 -3.05
CA ILE A 201 6.07 -12.09 -4.26
C ILE A 201 7.45 -12.11 -4.92
N SER A 202 7.85 -13.25 -5.49
CA SER A 202 9.12 -13.35 -6.23
C SER A 202 8.86 -13.03 -7.71
N LEU A 203 9.57 -12.05 -8.26
CA LEU A 203 9.46 -11.68 -9.67
C LEU A 203 10.83 -11.65 -10.36
N PRO A 204 10.93 -12.04 -11.64
CA PRO A 204 12.16 -11.95 -12.42
C PRO A 204 12.47 -10.54 -12.92
N PHE A 205 13.67 -10.05 -12.61
CA PHE A 205 14.25 -8.80 -13.08
C PHE A 205 15.47 -9.06 -13.97
N SER A 206 15.96 -8.04 -14.68
CA SER A 206 17.13 -8.16 -15.56
C SER A 206 18.37 -8.71 -14.83
N TRP A 207 18.54 -8.37 -13.55
CA TRP A 207 19.70 -8.70 -12.72
C TRP A 207 19.52 -9.91 -11.79
N SER A 208 18.30 -10.40 -11.58
CA SER A 208 18.02 -11.59 -10.77
C SER A 208 16.71 -12.24 -11.20
N ARG A 209 16.66 -13.58 -11.18
CA ARG A 209 15.42 -14.33 -11.52
C ARG A 209 14.38 -14.28 -10.40
N ASP A 210 14.80 -13.99 -9.18
CA ASP A 210 13.98 -14.07 -7.98
C ASP A 210 14.20 -12.84 -7.10
N VAL A 211 13.53 -11.73 -7.45
CA VAL A 211 13.52 -10.52 -6.63
C VAL A 211 12.23 -10.50 -5.83
N ALA A 212 12.35 -10.50 -4.50
CA ALA A 212 11.21 -10.34 -3.61
C ALA A 212 10.67 -8.91 -3.68
N MET A 213 9.41 -8.76 -4.07
CA MET A 213 8.65 -7.51 -3.99
C MET A 213 7.67 -7.58 -2.85
N ASN A 214 7.67 -6.56 -2.00
CA ASN A 214 6.76 -6.44 -0.87
C ASN A 214 5.42 -5.92 -1.36
N ALA A 215 4.34 -6.58 -0.94
CA ALA A 215 2.99 -6.26 -1.32
C ALA A 215 2.23 -5.65 -0.14
N TYR A 216 1.49 -4.58 -0.43
CA TYR A 216 0.64 -3.88 0.52
C TYR A 216 -0.74 -3.64 -0.08
N MET A 217 -1.77 -3.67 0.75
CA MET A 217 -3.12 -3.21 0.44
C MET A 217 -3.42 -1.94 1.22
N VAL A 218 -4.01 -0.95 0.57
CA VAL A 218 -4.42 0.29 1.23
C VAL A 218 -5.67 0.04 2.05
N ALA A 219 -5.65 0.48 3.30
CA ALA A 219 -6.67 0.19 4.28
C ALA A 219 -7.78 1.27 4.34
N PRO A 220 -9.08 0.96 4.66
CA PRO A 220 -10.01 2.01 5.03
C PRO A 220 -9.52 2.87 6.19
N ARG A 221 -9.84 4.15 6.11
CA ARG A 221 -9.47 5.13 7.13
C ARG A 221 -10.59 5.24 8.17
N PRO A 222 -10.27 5.28 9.47
CA PRO A 222 -11.23 5.41 10.56
C PRO A 222 -12.24 6.58 10.48
N GLY A 223 -11.99 7.61 9.66
CA GLY A 223 -12.91 8.73 9.44
C GLY A 223 -13.59 8.77 8.06
N ALA A 224 -13.14 7.96 7.09
CA ALA A 224 -13.75 7.90 5.75
C ALA A 224 -15.01 7.03 5.71
N PHE A 225 -15.32 6.35 6.82
CA PHE A 225 -16.44 5.42 6.93
C PHE A 225 -17.80 6.07 6.69
N HIS A 226 -17.96 7.36 7.04
CA HIS A 226 -19.25 8.04 6.91
C HIS A 226 -19.65 8.36 5.46
N GLU A 227 -18.69 8.62 4.57
CA GLU A 227 -18.97 9.00 3.18
C GLU A 227 -18.72 7.88 2.17
N GLN A 228 -17.74 7.00 2.41
CA GLN A 228 -17.29 6.03 1.39
C GLN A 228 -17.79 4.60 1.63
N MET A 229 -18.28 4.30 2.83
CA MET A 229 -18.78 2.96 3.20
C MET A 229 -20.10 3.03 3.97
N PRO A 230 -21.20 3.48 3.32
CA PRO A 230 -22.50 3.64 3.99
C PRO A 230 -23.04 2.36 4.64
N TRP A 231 -22.53 1.18 4.27
CA TRP A 231 -22.90 -0.10 4.86
C TRP A 231 -22.18 -0.44 6.18
N LEU A 232 -21.08 0.23 6.51
CA LEU A 232 -20.39 0.05 7.81
C LEU A 232 -21.10 0.79 8.94
N VAL A 233 -22.04 1.69 8.60
CA VAL A 233 -22.79 2.54 9.53
C VAL A 233 -23.92 1.76 10.25
N ASP A 234 -24.28 0.58 9.74
CA ASP A 234 -25.23 -0.34 10.38
C ASP A 234 -24.55 -1.39 11.29
N MET A 235 -23.28 -1.17 11.65
CA MET A 235 -22.74 -1.79 12.85
C MET A 235 -23.28 -1.02 14.05
N ASP A 236 -24.38 -1.51 14.63
CA ASP A 236 -24.62 -1.20 16.02
C ASP A 236 -23.41 -1.70 16.81
N MET A 237 -22.66 -0.77 17.41
CA MET A 237 -21.44 -1.06 18.19
C MET A 237 -21.75 -1.95 19.41
N THR A 238 -23.01 -2.32 19.63
CA THR A 238 -23.51 -3.31 20.60
C THR A 238 -23.31 -4.77 20.18
N GLY A 239 -22.86 -5.05 18.95
CA GLY A 239 -22.38 -6.39 18.56
C GLY A 239 -23.31 -7.20 17.65
N GLU A 240 -24.36 -6.61 17.07
CA GLU A 240 -25.11 -7.24 15.97
C GLU A 240 -24.70 -6.66 14.62
N VAL A 241 -23.83 -7.39 13.90
CA VAL A 241 -23.64 -7.16 12.47
C VAL A 241 -24.86 -7.70 11.74
N LYS A 242 -25.84 -6.84 11.44
CA LYS A 242 -26.83 -7.20 10.41
C LYS A 242 -26.06 -7.39 9.10
N GLN A 243 -26.28 -8.53 8.44
CA GLN A 243 -25.70 -8.85 7.13
C GLN A 243 -26.23 -7.87 6.06
N SER A 244 -25.75 -6.65 6.09
CA SER A 244 -25.85 -5.69 5.02
C SER A 244 -24.93 -6.19 3.91
N ARG A 245 -25.51 -6.76 2.85
CA ARG A 245 -24.76 -7.00 1.61
C ARG A 245 -24.15 -5.67 1.19
N LEU A 246 -22.84 -5.64 1.04
CA LEU A 246 -22.05 -4.47 0.63
C LEU A 246 -22.84 -3.65 -0.38
N ALA A 247 -22.95 -2.35 -0.13
CA ALA A 247 -23.28 -1.43 -1.21
C ALA A 247 -22.31 -1.74 -2.36
N THR A 248 -22.89 -2.02 -3.53
CA THR A 248 -22.24 -2.34 -4.80
C THR A 248 -21.40 -1.16 -5.31
N GLY A 249 -20.46 -0.65 -4.52
CA GLY A 249 -19.47 0.31 -4.95
C GLY A 249 -18.74 -0.28 -6.15
N SER A 250 -18.97 0.30 -7.33
CA SER A 250 -18.58 -0.28 -8.61
C SER A 250 -17.08 -0.26 -8.89
N SER A 251 -16.25 0.21 -7.96
CA SER A 251 -14.82 0.32 -8.18
C SER A 251 -14.08 -0.99 -7.95
N SER A 252 -13.07 -1.26 -8.79
CA SER A 252 -12.17 -2.40 -8.65
C SER A 252 -11.44 -2.47 -7.30
N ALA A 253 -11.11 -1.32 -6.71
CA ALA A 253 -10.48 -1.26 -5.39
C ALA A 253 -11.40 -1.83 -4.28
N SER A 254 -12.68 -1.44 -4.26
CA SER A 254 -13.66 -1.98 -3.32
C SER A 254 -13.89 -3.48 -3.48
N ARG A 255 -13.93 -3.98 -4.74
CA ARG A 255 -14.02 -5.42 -5.02
C ARG A 255 -12.82 -6.19 -4.47
N ARG A 256 -11.60 -5.66 -4.65
CA ARG A 256 -10.37 -6.28 -4.13
C ARG A 256 -10.34 -6.29 -2.61
N LEU A 257 -10.81 -5.21 -1.98
CA LEU A 257 -10.93 -5.15 -0.52
C LEU A 257 -11.85 -6.28 -0.01
N GLN A 258 -13.02 -6.42 -0.62
CA GLN A 258 -13.95 -7.48 -0.26
C GLN A 258 -13.35 -8.87 -0.48
N ALA A 259 -12.72 -9.11 -1.63
CA ALA A 259 -12.11 -10.40 -1.92
C ALA A 259 -10.97 -10.74 -0.95
N ALA A 260 -10.21 -9.75 -0.48
CA ALA A 260 -9.19 -9.97 0.55
C ALA A 260 -9.80 -10.31 1.91
N MET A 261 -10.93 -9.69 2.27
CA MET A 261 -11.69 -10.04 3.47
C MET A 261 -12.21 -11.49 3.37
N ASP A 262 -12.87 -11.84 2.26
CA ASP A 262 -13.42 -13.17 2.03
C ASP A 262 -12.35 -14.27 2.10
N LYS A 263 -11.18 -14.03 1.46
CA LYS A 263 -10.05 -14.95 1.49
C LYS A 263 -9.46 -15.17 2.88
N SER A 264 -9.55 -14.16 3.76
CA SER A 264 -9.03 -14.29 5.12
C SER A 264 -9.87 -15.21 6.00
N GLY A 265 -11.14 -15.45 5.63
CA GLY A 265 -12.11 -16.18 6.45
C GLY A 265 -12.48 -15.48 7.76
N ALA A 266 -11.92 -14.30 8.04
CA ALA A 266 -12.21 -13.52 9.24
C ALA A 266 -13.50 -12.72 9.08
N SER A 267 -14.22 -12.49 10.18
CA SER A 267 -15.31 -11.51 10.17
C SER A 267 -14.77 -10.12 9.81
N PRO A 268 -15.58 -9.22 9.21
CA PRO A 268 -15.16 -7.86 8.92
C PRO A 268 -14.53 -7.15 10.11
N GLU A 269 -15.10 -7.33 11.30
CA GLU A 269 -14.58 -6.78 12.54
C GLU A 269 -13.23 -7.41 12.94
N SER A 270 -13.11 -8.73 12.90
CA SER A 270 -11.85 -9.42 13.23
C SER A 270 -10.75 -9.03 12.25
N TRP A 271 -11.09 -8.87 10.98
CA TRP A 271 -10.18 -8.42 9.94
C TRP A 271 -9.75 -6.96 10.16
N LEU A 272 -10.69 -6.03 10.40
CA LEU A 272 -10.38 -4.63 10.73
C LEU A 272 -9.59 -4.50 12.04
N ARG A 273 -9.88 -5.31 13.05
CA ARG A 273 -9.09 -5.36 14.29
C ARG A 273 -7.69 -5.87 14.02
N SER A 274 -7.53 -6.91 13.21
CA SER A 274 -6.19 -7.39 12.83
C SER A 274 -5.38 -6.30 12.13
N TRP A 275 -6.04 -5.37 11.44
CA TRP A 275 -5.41 -4.20 10.83
C TRP A 275 -4.94 -3.15 11.83
N LEU A 276 -5.76 -2.86 12.82
CA LEU A 276 -5.42 -1.94 13.91
C LEU A 276 -4.34 -2.54 14.82
N ASP A 277 -4.45 -3.84 15.10
CA ASP A 277 -3.62 -4.57 16.05
C ASP A 277 -2.44 -5.28 15.40
N GLY A 278 -2.29 -5.20 14.08
CA GLY A 278 -1.30 -5.94 13.31
C GLY A 278 -1.49 -7.47 13.39
N PRO A 279 -0.76 -8.25 12.57
CA PRO A 279 -0.79 -9.71 12.66
C PRO A 279 -0.24 -10.19 14.01
N ALA A 280 -1.03 -11.01 14.72
CA ALA A 280 -0.70 -11.53 16.05
C ALA A 280 0.57 -12.41 16.07
N GLU A 281 0.84 -13.14 14.98
CA GLU A 281 1.95 -14.10 14.89
C GLU A 281 3.35 -13.49 14.75
N VAL A 282 3.46 -12.18 14.50
CA VAL A 282 4.77 -11.57 14.29
C VAL A 282 5.35 -11.01 15.60
N GLN A 283 4.62 -11.03 16.72
CA GLN A 283 4.97 -10.27 17.94
C GLN A 283 6.30 -10.68 18.63
N ASP A 284 6.86 -11.86 18.34
CA ASP A 284 8.06 -12.38 19.01
C ASP A 284 9.38 -12.24 18.21
N SER A 285 9.36 -11.73 16.97
CA SER A 285 10.61 -11.46 16.24
C SER A 285 11.07 -10.01 16.45
N VAL A 286 12.35 -9.79 16.69
CA VAL A 286 12.99 -8.45 16.73
C VAL A 286 12.79 -7.67 15.42
N HIS A 287 12.33 -8.35 14.36
CA HIS A 287 12.09 -7.82 13.01
C HIS A 287 10.60 -7.73 12.62
N ALA A 288 9.70 -7.87 13.59
CA ALA A 288 8.27 -7.76 13.38
C ALA A 288 7.82 -6.34 13.01
N PRO A 289 6.94 -6.16 12.01
CA PRO A 289 6.23 -4.92 11.85
C PRO A 289 5.41 -4.66 13.12
N PRO A 290 5.54 -3.49 13.79
CA PRO A 290 4.70 -3.18 14.93
C PRO A 290 3.23 -3.09 14.48
N SER A 291 2.31 -3.50 15.35
CA SER A 291 0.87 -3.26 15.16
C SER A 291 0.57 -1.81 14.82
N ALA A 292 -0.51 -1.49 14.10
CA ALA A 292 -0.84 -0.09 13.79
C ALA A 292 -1.02 0.74 15.08
N THR A 293 -1.50 0.13 16.16
CA THR A 293 -1.52 0.70 17.52
C THR A 293 -0.12 0.96 18.09
N ARG A 294 0.77 -0.04 18.13
CA ARG A 294 2.17 0.11 18.61
C ARG A 294 2.96 1.09 17.74
N CYS A 295 2.60 1.18 16.47
CA CYS A 295 3.15 2.11 15.51
C CYS A 295 2.70 3.55 15.75
N SER A 296 1.40 3.76 15.91
CA SER A 296 0.84 5.05 16.29
C SER A 296 1.46 5.54 17.60
N TRP A 297 1.71 4.62 18.53
CA TRP A 297 2.39 4.90 19.78
C TRP A 297 3.85 5.34 19.62
N ARG A 298 4.65 4.63 18.81
CA ARG A 298 6.04 5.00 18.52
C ARG A 298 6.15 6.32 17.77
N GLU A 299 5.27 6.56 16.81
CA GLU A 299 5.23 7.81 16.04
C GLU A 299 4.85 8.99 16.93
N PHE A 300 3.83 8.82 17.78
CA PHE A 300 3.51 9.80 18.81
C PHE A 300 4.69 10.09 19.71
N HIS A 301 5.34 9.05 20.27
CA HIS A 301 6.47 9.24 21.15
C HIS A 301 7.62 9.99 20.45
N ALA A 302 7.88 9.69 19.17
CA ALA A 302 8.88 10.39 18.39
C ALA A 302 8.50 11.86 18.13
N GLN A 303 7.23 12.17 17.89
CA GLN A 303 6.73 13.54 17.75
C GLN A 303 6.81 14.31 19.08
N HIS A 304 6.36 13.70 20.18
CA HIS A 304 6.46 14.22 21.53
C HIS A 304 7.93 14.52 21.90
N GLU A 305 8.86 13.61 21.62
CA GLU A 305 10.30 13.84 21.84
C GLU A 305 10.86 14.98 20.99
N ARG A 306 10.42 15.14 19.73
CA ARG A 306 10.81 16.28 18.90
C ARG A 306 10.27 17.60 19.46
N HIS A 307 9.02 17.61 19.94
CA HIS A 307 8.42 18.76 20.60
C HIS A 307 9.14 19.09 21.90
N ARG A 308 9.41 18.10 22.76
CA ARG A 308 10.18 18.27 24.00
C ARG A 308 11.57 18.85 23.75
N ARG A 309 12.27 18.40 22.70
CA ARG A 309 13.60 18.91 22.31
C ARG A 309 13.58 20.31 21.69
N GLY A 310 12.41 20.81 21.26
CA GLY A 310 12.23 22.16 20.73
C GLY A 310 11.47 23.11 21.67
N ALA A 311 10.87 22.62 22.75
CA ALA A 311 10.11 23.41 23.71
C ALA A 311 11.01 23.91 24.84
N LEU A 312 10.84 25.18 25.23
CA LEU A 312 11.47 25.71 26.44
C LEU A 312 10.97 24.92 27.67
N PRO A 313 11.80 24.69 28.71
CA PRO A 313 11.53 23.77 29.83
C PRO A 313 10.33 24.12 30.74
N THR A 314 9.50 25.09 30.38
CA THR A 314 8.46 25.66 31.25
C THR A 314 7.03 25.22 30.91
N ALA A 315 6.83 24.35 29.91
CA ALA A 315 5.51 23.79 29.66
C ALA A 315 5.17 22.75 30.75
N LEU A 316 4.23 23.09 31.62
CA LEU A 316 3.63 22.17 32.60
C LEU A 316 3.27 20.84 31.90
N PRO A 317 3.62 19.67 32.48
CA PRO A 317 3.37 18.37 31.85
C PRO A 317 1.90 18.17 31.42
N GLY A 318 0.96 18.78 32.14
CA GLY A 318 -0.48 18.75 31.84
C GLY A 318 -0.91 19.55 30.60
N SER A 319 -0.26 20.67 30.29
CA SER A 319 -0.58 21.44 29.07
C SER A 319 0.08 20.81 27.84
N ALA A 320 1.29 20.28 27.99
CA ALA A 320 1.92 19.44 26.98
C ALA A 320 1.09 18.17 26.71
N PHE A 321 0.48 17.57 27.74
CA PHE A 321 -0.43 16.41 27.61
C PHE A 321 -1.73 16.73 26.84
N ALA A 322 -2.37 17.87 27.12
CA ALA A 322 -3.57 18.29 26.40
C ALA A 322 -3.28 18.70 24.95
N THR A 323 -2.16 19.40 24.70
CA THR A 323 -1.71 19.74 23.34
C THR A 323 -1.29 18.49 22.56
N ALA A 324 -0.59 17.55 23.21
CA ALA A 324 -0.19 16.28 22.59
C ALA A 324 -1.39 15.34 22.33
N LEU A 325 -2.48 15.44 23.11
CA LEU A 325 -3.77 14.80 22.79
C LEU A 325 -4.51 15.49 21.65
N GLY A 326 -4.37 16.81 21.52
CA GLY A 326 -4.85 17.59 20.37
C GLY A 326 -4.14 17.21 19.07
N ASP A 327 -2.84 16.94 19.13
CA ASP A 327 -2.03 16.55 17.96
C ASP A 327 -2.13 15.05 17.61
N LEU A 328 -2.59 14.22 18.54
CA LEU A 328 -2.89 12.79 18.32
C LEU A 328 -4.35 12.49 17.94
N ALA A 329 -5.20 13.51 17.99
CA ALA A 329 -6.59 13.33 17.69
C ALA A 329 -6.76 13.02 16.20
N LEU A 330 -7.31 11.84 15.90
CA LEU A 330 -8.19 11.73 14.75
C LEU A 330 -9.29 12.77 14.98
N THR A 331 -9.15 13.92 14.33
CA THR A 331 -10.20 14.91 14.24
C THR A 331 -11.08 14.55 13.06
N ASP A 332 -12.39 14.65 13.25
CA ASP A 332 -13.29 14.68 12.10
C ASP A 332 -13.06 15.96 11.28
N SER A 333 -13.79 16.11 10.17
CA SER A 333 -13.76 17.33 9.35
C SER A 333 -14.13 18.61 10.12
N SER A 334 -14.69 18.47 11.33
CA SER A 334 -15.11 19.55 12.22
C SER A 334 -14.11 19.83 13.34
N GLY A 335 -12.99 19.10 13.41
CA GLY A 335 -11.93 19.33 14.40
C GLY A 335 -12.12 18.57 15.72
N PHE A 336 -13.10 17.67 15.86
CA PHE A 336 -13.38 16.98 17.12
C PHE A 336 -12.66 15.64 17.23
N THR A 337 -12.04 15.40 18.39
CA THR A 337 -11.19 14.23 18.63
C THR A 337 -12.01 12.97 18.91
N LEU A 338 -11.43 11.78 18.66
CA LEU A 338 -12.05 10.50 19.05
C LEU A 338 -12.34 10.41 20.56
N LEU A 339 -11.51 11.08 21.38
CA LEU A 339 -11.73 11.25 22.82
C LEU A 339 -12.92 12.18 23.11
N HIS A 340 -13.08 13.26 22.34
CA HIS A 340 -14.19 14.20 22.45
C HIS A 340 -15.51 13.50 22.13
N HIS A 341 -15.57 12.74 21.04
CA HIS A 341 -16.75 11.95 20.67
C HIS A 341 -17.10 10.89 21.72
N ALA A 342 -16.12 10.17 22.27
CA ALA A 342 -16.35 9.20 23.35
C ALA A 342 -16.89 9.85 24.64
N ALA A 343 -16.43 11.07 24.96
CA ALA A 343 -16.89 11.84 26.12
C ALA A 343 -18.31 12.41 25.90
N VAL A 344 -18.60 12.93 24.71
CA VAL A 344 -19.92 13.50 24.35
C VAL A 344 -20.99 12.41 24.20
N ALA A 345 -20.61 11.24 23.68
CA ALA A 345 -21.52 10.10 23.53
C ALA A 345 -21.87 9.41 24.87
N ALA A 346 -21.41 9.94 26.01
CA ALA A 346 -21.58 9.34 27.34
C ALA A 346 -21.27 7.83 27.34
N ALA A 347 -20.17 7.45 26.70
CA ALA A 347 -19.75 6.06 26.52
C ALA A 347 -18.56 5.74 27.46
N PRO A 348 -18.79 5.60 28.78
CA PRO A 348 -17.73 5.44 29.77
C PRO A 348 -16.92 4.16 29.56
N ALA A 349 -17.50 3.13 28.95
CA ALA A 349 -16.81 1.88 28.63
C ALA A 349 -15.73 2.06 27.55
N ALA A 350 -15.99 2.87 26.51
CA ALA A 350 -15.03 3.14 25.45
C ALA A 350 -13.88 4.01 25.97
N LEU A 351 -14.21 5.04 26.77
CA LEU A 351 -13.22 5.87 27.43
C LEU A 351 -12.39 5.05 28.44
N ALA A 352 -13.02 4.18 29.23
CA ALA A 352 -12.33 3.29 30.17
C ALA A 352 -11.44 2.26 29.47
N ALA A 353 -11.86 1.71 28.32
CA ALA A 353 -11.04 0.80 27.52
C ALA A 353 -9.79 1.51 26.96
N LEU A 354 -9.96 2.72 26.44
CA LEU A 354 -8.83 3.56 25.97
C LEU A 354 -7.87 3.88 27.12
N LEU A 355 -8.40 4.26 28.29
CA LEU A 355 -7.60 4.56 29.48
C LEU A 355 -6.95 3.30 30.11
N SER A 356 -7.60 2.14 30.03
CA SER A 356 -7.05 0.87 30.54
C SER A 356 -5.94 0.33 29.64
N ALA A 357 -6.16 0.30 28.32
CA ALA A 357 -5.12 -0.05 27.36
C ALA A 357 -3.89 0.85 27.56
N ARG A 358 -4.14 2.12 27.89
CA ARG A 358 -3.11 3.11 28.17
C ARG A 358 -2.34 2.86 29.47
N ARG A 359 -3.05 2.55 30.56
CA ARG A 359 -2.45 2.18 31.85
C ARG A 359 -1.56 0.95 31.70
N ASP A 360 -2.02 -0.05 30.95
CA ASP A 360 -1.31 -1.30 30.76
C ASP A 360 -0.04 -1.09 29.90
N ASP A 361 -0.06 -0.15 28.96
CA ASP A 361 1.13 0.25 28.21
C ASP A 361 2.20 0.94 29.07
N TYR A 362 1.81 1.83 29.99
CA TYR A 362 2.74 2.45 30.94
C TYR A 362 3.30 1.46 31.96
N ALA A 363 2.48 0.52 32.44
CA ALA A 363 2.93 -0.53 33.34
C ALA A 363 3.99 -1.44 32.69
N ARG A 364 3.91 -1.66 31.37
CA ARG A 364 4.88 -2.45 30.60
C ARG A 364 6.17 -1.69 30.28
N GLN A 365 6.20 -0.36 30.43
CA GLN A 365 7.34 0.47 30.07
C GLN A 365 7.57 1.58 31.11
N PRO A 366 7.95 1.22 32.36
CA PRO A 366 8.07 2.16 33.48
C PRO A 366 9.09 3.29 33.24
N GLN A 367 10.07 3.08 32.36
CA GLN A 367 11.01 4.11 31.91
C GLN A 367 10.37 5.29 31.15
N LEU A 368 9.09 5.20 30.80
CA LEU A 368 8.32 6.26 30.15
C LEU A 368 7.61 7.20 31.12
N VAL A 369 7.64 6.90 32.42
CA VAL A 369 6.95 7.66 33.48
C VAL A 369 7.93 8.59 34.22
N ASN A 370 9.24 8.41 34.03
CA ASN A 370 10.30 9.17 34.70
C ASN A 370 10.99 10.19 33.78
#